data_AF-A0A7X9EVJ6-F1
#
_entry.id   AF-A0A7X9EVJ6-F1
#
_cell.length_a   1.000
_cell.length_b   1.000
_cell.length_c   1.000
_cell.angle_alpha   90.00
_cell.angle_beta   90.00
_cell.angle_gamma   90.00
#
_symmetry.space_group_name_H-M   'P 1'
#
loop_
_entity.id
_entity.type
_entity.pdbx_description
1 polymer ?
#
loop_
_entity_poly.entity_id
_entity_poly.type
_entity_poly.pdbx_seq_one_letter_code
_entity_poly.pdbx_strand_id
1 'polypeptide(L)'
;MPNDISGHWAHKHIESMVAQGVIAGYPDGTFRPDNAITRAEFVSMINRSFYFMQKGFVHYSDVGEGDWFYNEVARAQIAGYIKGNPDGTFLPNKEITRQEAAVMLAKALRLDTTSYIPLTFTDARYIPEWSYNAIGAVVKYGCMSGLGDGSFQPTALCSKAQAAVMLDLAREKKAWVITQPGLYGPDSGMATIDSNVVIKAPGVILKNTTIQGCLIYGIGIREDQVTLRNVQVMGPVLHQ
;
A
#
# COMPACT_ATOMS: atom_id res chain seq x y z
N MET A 1 -2.02 -14.59 14.31
CA MET A 1 -2.61 -13.24 14.45
C MET A 1 -1.99 -12.54 15.64
N PRO A 2 -1.63 -11.24 15.57
CA PRO A 2 -1.10 -10.49 16.70
C PRO A 2 -2.11 -10.39 17.85
N ASN A 3 -1.63 -10.44 19.11
CA ASN A 3 -2.51 -10.46 20.29
C ASN A 3 -2.94 -9.08 20.80
N ASP A 4 -2.25 -8.01 20.38
CA ASP A 4 -2.39 -6.63 20.85
C ASP A 4 -3.26 -5.75 19.94
N ILE A 5 -3.97 -6.34 18.98
CA ILE A 5 -4.86 -5.62 18.06
C ILE A 5 -6.35 -5.81 18.39
N SER A 6 -6.68 -6.65 19.38
CA SER A 6 -8.08 -6.86 19.79
C SER A 6 -8.69 -5.56 20.33
N GLY A 7 -9.87 -5.17 19.82
CA GLY A 7 -10.51 -3.90 20.16
C GLY A 7 -9.88 -2.64 19.55
N HIS A 8 -8.73 -2.77 18.87
CA HIS A 8 -8.05 -1.64 18.23
C HIS A 8 -8.78 -1.21 16.94
N TRP A 9 -8.89 0.09 16.68
CA TRP A 9 -9.62 0.63 15.53
C TRP A 9 -9.09 0.12 14.16
N ALA A 10 -7.79 -0.16 14.10
CA ALA A 10 -7.13 -0.70 12.90
C ALA A 10 -7.18 -2.23 12.77
N HIS A 11 -7.83 -2.95 13.69
CA HIS A 11 -7.80 -4.42 13.75
C HIS A 11 -8.06 -5.08 12.39
N LYS A 12 -9.19 -4.75 11.76
CA LYS A 12 -9.61 -5.39 10.50
C LYS A 12 -8.61 -5.19 9.37
N HIS A 13 -8.03 -4.00 9.28
CA HIS A 13 -7.03 -3.68 8.27
C HIS A 13 -5.70 -4.40 8.54
N ILE A 14 -5.28 -4.46 9.81
CA ILE A 14 -4.07 -5.20 10.19
C ILE A 14 -4.27 -6.69 9.89
N GLU A 15 -5.40 -7.27 10.26
CA GLU A 15 -5.76 -8.66 9.95
C GLU A 15 -5.77 -8.94 8.45
N SER A 16 -6.43 -8.08 7.67
CA SER A 16 -6.44 -8.15 6.21
C SER A 16 -5.03 -8.17 5.63
N MET A 17 -4.16 -7.25 6.05
CA MET A 17 -2.80 -7.16 5.53
C MET A 17 -1.89 -8.31 5.99
N VAL A 18 -2.11 -8.86 7.19
CA VAL A 18 -1.42 -10.07 7.66
C VAL A 18 -1.86 -11.28 6.83
N ALA A 19 -3.16 -11.46 6.60
CA ALA A 19 -3.69 -12.55 5.78
C ALA A 19 -3.20 -12.48 4.32
N GLN A 20 -3.01 -11.27 3.80
CA GLN A 20 -2.45 -11.02 2.48
C GLN A 20 -0.90 -11.14 2.43
N GLY A 21 -0.24 -11.41 3.56
CA GLY A 21 1.22 -11.57 3.64
C GLY A 21 2.02 -10.27 3.46
N VAL A 22 1.37 -9.10 3.58
CA VAL A 22 1.99 -7.80 3.32
C VAL A 22 2.73 -7.28 4.54
N ILE A 23 2.19 -7.51 5.73
CA ILE A 23 2.79 -7.12 7.01
C ILE A 23 2.85 -8.31 7.96
N ALA A 24 3.75 -8.23 8.94
CA ALA A 24 3.89 -9.21 10.00
C ALA A 24 4.00 -8.52 11.38
N GLY A 25 3.58 -9.26 12.40
CA GLY A 25 3.91 -8.95 13.80
C GLY A 25 5.35 -9.30 14.14
N TYR A 26 5.73 -9.03 15.38
CA TYR A 26 7.01 -9.40 15.96
C TYR A 26 7.00 -10.87 16.43
N PRO A 27 8.17 -11.50 16.62
CA PRO A 27 8.27 -12.86 17.14
C PRO A 27 7.64 -13.07 18.53
N ASP A 28 7.46 -11.99 19.29
CA ASP A 28 6.79 -11.98 20.60
C ASP A 28 5.25 -12.04 20.51
N GLY A 29 4.70 -12.09 19.29
CA GLY A 29 3.26 -12.15 19.04
C GLY A 29 2.55 -10.80 19.00
N THR A 30 3.28 -9.68 19.14
CA THR A 30 2.72 -8.32 19.09
C THR A 30 2.78 -7.71 17.69
N PHE A 31 1.94 -6.72 17.40
CA PHE A 31 2.03 -5.89 16.20
C PHE A 31 2.64 -4.52 16.52
N ARG A 32 2.36 -3.99 17.72
CA ARG A 32 2.69 -2.64 18.21
C ARG A 32 2.03 -1.55 17.36
N PRO A 33 0.68 -1.52 17.30
CA PRO A 33 -0.07 -0.66 16.38
C PRO A 33 0.19 0.84 16.58
N ASP A 34 0.42 1.27 17.82
CA ASP A 34 0.55 2.69 18.17
C ASP A 34 1.98 3.23 18.07
N ASN A 35 2.97 2.36 17.85
CA ASN A 35 4.35 2.80 17.68
C ASN A 35 4.48 3.59 16.37
N ALA A 36 5.19 4.72 16.42
CA ALA A 36 5.65 5.40 15.23
C ALA A 36 6.57 4.48 14.42
N ILE A 37 6.53 4.63 13.09
CA ILE A 37 7.41 3.89 12.19
C ILE A 37 8.42 4.80 11.52
N THR A 38 9.56 4.21 11.19
CA THR A 38 10.63 4.85 10.43
C THR A 38 10.29 4.95 8.94
N ARG A 39 10.99 5.83 8.23
CA ARG A 39 10.89 5.96 6.77
C ARG A 39 11.23 4.64 6.07
N ALA A 40 12.24 3.92 6.55
CA ALA A 40 12.64 2.62 6.02
C ALA A 40 11.53 1.56 6.18
N GLU A 41 10.89 1.50 7.34
CA GLU A 41 9.77 0.58 7.58
C GLU A 41 8.58 0.90 6.68
N PHE A 42 8.23 2.19 6.53
CA PHE A 42 7.13 2.59 5.65
C PHE A 42 7.39 2.24 4.18
N VAL A 43 8.61 2.51 3.69
CA VAL A 43 9.07 2.11 2.35
C VAL A 43 8.96 0.59 2.15
N SER A 44 9.39 -0.18 3.14
CA SER A 44 9.30 -1.64 3.11
C SER A 44 7.82 -2.11 3.02
N MET A 45 6.91 -1.44 3.72
CA MET A 45 5.47 -1.71 3.63
C MET A 45 4.87 -1.32 2.27
N ILE A 46 5.30 -0.21 1.65
CA ILE A 46 4.89 0.20 0.30
C ILE A 46 5.37 -0.83 -0.74
N ASN A 47 6.64 -1.25 -0.68
CA ASN A 47 7.20 -2.21 -1.64
C ASN A 47 6.42 -3.53 -1.63
N ARG A 48 6.11 -4.06 -0.44
CA ARG A 48 5.29 -5.27 -0.31
C ARG A 48 3.85 -5.05 -0.77
N SER A 49 3.28 -3.89 -0.48
CA SER A 49 1.91 -3.53 -0.85
C SER A 49 1.67 -3.50 -2.37
N PHE A 50 2.67 -3.05 -3.13
CA PHE A 50 2.53 -2.78 -4.57
C PHE A 50 3.54 -3.53 -5.44
N TYR A 51 4.19 -4.56 -4.89
CA TYR A 51 5.05 -5.50 -5.62
C TYR A 51 6.21 -4.82 -6.36
N PHE A 52 6.81 -3.80 -5.73
CA PHE A 52 8.00 -3.16 -6.28
C PHE A 52 9.23 -4.04 -6.04
N MET A 53 9.58 -4.85 -7.05
CA MET A 53 10.63 -5.86 -6.94
C MET A 53 11.97 -5.44 -7.54
N GLN A 54 11.96 -4.54 -8.52
CA GLN A 54 13.17 -4.10 -9.22
C GLN A 54 14.03 -3.24 -8.30
N LYS A 55 15.34 -3.49 -8.28
CA LYS A 55 16.31 -2.76 -7.47
C LYS A 55 17.45 -2.23 -8.33
N GLY A 56 18.00 -1.10 -7.94
CA GLY A 56 19.18 -0.49 -8.55
C GLY A 56 20.22 -0.14 -7.49
N PHE A 57 21.21 0.65 -7.90
CA PHE A 57 22.19 1.20 -6.97
C PHE A 57 21.57 2.28 -6.11
N VAL A 58 21.86 2.26 -4.81
CA VAL A 58 21.47 3.32 -3.89
C VAL A 58 22.57 4.38 -3.86
N HIS A 59 22.18 5.65 -3.90
CA HIS A 59 23.11 6.78 -3.93
C HIS A 59 23.06 7.65 -2.66
N TYR A 60 22.35 7.19 -1.62
CA TYR A 60 22.25 7.93 -0.36
C TYR A 60 23.43 7.64 0.56
N SER A 61 24.01 8.68 1.14
CA SER A 61 25.21 8.57 1.99
C SER A 61 24.96 7.85 3.32
N ASP A 62 23.71 7.76 3.75
CA ASP A 62 23.25 7.14 5.00
C ASP A 62 22.52 5.80 4.76
N VAL A 63 22.74 5.16 3.60
CA VAL A 63 22.20 3.85 3.26
C VAL A 63 23.30 2.95 2.69
N GLY A 64 23.85 2.08 3.53
CA GLY A 64 24.91 1.13 3.16
C GLY A 64 24.37 -0.23 2.71
N GLU A 65 25.12 -0.96 1.88
CA GLU A 65 24.72 -2.27 1.34
C GLU A 65 24.43 -3.33 2.42
N GLY A 66 25.02 -3.19 3.61
CA GLY A 66 24.78 -4.07 4.76
C GLY A 66 23.52 -3.76 5.56
N ASP A 67 22.83 -2.63 5.29
CA ASP A 67 21.64 -2.25 6.02
C ASP A 67 20.44 -3.13 5.62
N TRP A 68 19.63 -3.53 6.60
CA TRP A 68 18.43 -4.34 6.35
C TRP A 68 17.46 -3.66 5.36
N PHE A 69 17.46 -2.33 5.32
CA PHE A 69 16.61 -1.52 4.46
C PHE A 69 17.23 -1.20 3.10
N TYR A 70 18.49 -1.58 2.83
CA TYR A 70 19.18 -1.22 1.58
C TYR A 70 18.36 -1.59 0.33
N ASN A 71 17.92 -2.85 0.26
CA ASN A 71 17.13 -3.33 -0.87
C ASN A 71 15.76 -2.63 -0.97
N GLU A 72 15.19 -2.20 0.15
CA GLU A 72 13.89 -1.53 0.17
C GLU A 72 14.00 -0.11 -0.37
N VAL A 73 15.04 0.61 0.03
CA VAL A 73 15.38 1.94 -0.50
C VAL A 73 15.74 1.85 -1.98
N ALA A 74 16.50 0.83 -2.39
CA ALA A 74 16.84 0.59 -3.79
C ALA A 74 15.60 0.39 -4.68
N ARG A 75 14.63 -0.39 -4.20
CA ARG A 75 13.35 -0.59 -4.90
C ARG A 75 12.54 0.69 -4.97
N ALA A 76 12.48 1.42 -3.85
CA ALA A 76 11.73 2.66 -3.77
C ALA A 76 12.27 3.73 -4.72
N GLN A 77 13.60 3.82 -4.84
CA GLN A 77 14.27 4.74 -5.75
C GLN A 77 13.94 4.38 -7.21
N ILE A 78 14.03 3.10 -7.58
CA ILE A 78 13.70 2.63 -8.94
C ILE A 78 12.22 2.82 -9.25
N ALA A 79 11.34 2.56 -8.29
CA ALA A 79 9.90 2.79 -8.43
C ALA A 79 9.54 4.29 -8.47
N GLY A 80 10.46 5.18 -8.13
CA GLY A 80 10.34 6.63 -8.27
C GLY A 80 9.46 7.31 -7.21
N TYR A 81 9.13 6.62 -6.11
CA TYR A 81 8.23 7.18 -5.09
C TYR A 81 8.95 7.81 -3.89
N ILE A 82 10.28 7.66 -3.80
CA ILE A 82 11.11 8.39 -2.85
C ILE A 82 12.01 9.41 -3.54
N LYS A 83 12.43 10.42 -2.77
CA LYS A 83 13.48 11.37 -3.13
C LYS A 83 14.31 11.61 -1.87
N GLY A 84 15.62 11.67 -2.01
CA GLY A 84 16.52 12.05 -0.91
C GLY A 84 16.47 13.54 -0.64
N ASN A 85 17.15 13.92 0.44
CA ASN A 85 17.36 15.29 0.83
C ASN A 85 18.46 15.94 -0.03
N PRO A 86 18.53 17.28 -0.07
CA PRO A 86 19.57 18.01 -0.81
C PRO A 86 21.01 17.68 -0.39
N ASP A 87 21.20 17.21 0.85
CA ASP A 87 22.50 16.78 1.40
C ASP A 87 22.91 15.35 1.01
N GLY A 88 22.10 14.68 0.17
CA GLY A 88 22.36 13.32 -0.27
C GLY A 88 21.91 12.23 0.69
N THR A 89 21.17 12.56 1.76
CA THR A 89 20.64 11.57 2.73
C THR A 89 19.22 11.11 2.37
N PHE A 90 18.82 9.94 2.87
CA PHE A 90 17.43 9.46 2.86
C PHE A 90 16.76 9.53 4.25
N LEU A 91 17.54 9.49 5.32
CA LEU A 91 17.16 9.41 6.72
C LEU A 91 16.31 8.16 7.04
N PRO A 92 16.80 6.93 6.76
CA PRO A 92 16.01 5.70 6.85
C PRO A 92 15.44 5.45 8.25
N ASN A 93 16.20 5.78 9.29
CA ASN A 93 15.83 5.54 10.69
C ASN A 93 15.01 6.68 11.33
N LYS A 94 14.77 7.78 10.60
CA LYS A 94 13.92 8.87 11.10
C LYS A 94 12.46 8.42 11.03
N GLU A 95 11.70 8.69 12.08
CA GLU A 95 10.24 8.49 12.10
C GLU A 95 9.58 9.34 11.01
N ILE A 96 8.61 8.74 10.31
CA ILE A 96 7.92 9.40 9.19
C ILE A 96 6.72 10.20 9.68
N THR A 97 6.57 11.41 9.17
CA THR A 97 5.37 12.24 9.40
C THR A 97 4.22 11.84 8.47
N ARG A 98 2.98 12.16 8.84
CA ARG A 98 1.79 11.88 8.02
C ARG A 98 1.85 12.52 6.63
N GLN A 99 2.39 13.74 6.50
CA GLN A 99 2.55 14.40 5.20
C GLN A 99 3.64 13.74 4.34
N GLU A 100 4.74 13.26 4.93
CA GLU A 100 5.77 12.52 4.20
C GLU A 100 5.21 11.17 3.69
N ALA A 101 4.42 10.48 4.54
CA ALA A 101 3.73 9.25 4.16
C ALA A 101 2.76 9.47 2.99
N ALA A 102 1.96 10.54 3.06
CA ALA A 102 1.04 10.93 1.98
C ALA A 102 1.77 11.18 0.65
N VAL A 103 2.92 11.87 0.68
CA VAL A 103 3.72 12.16 -0.52
C VAL A 103 4.31 10.88 -1.13
N MET A 104 4.87 9.99 -0.31
CA MET A 104 5.38 8.70 -0.80
C MET A 104 4.25 7.83 -1.38
N LEU A 105 3.11 7.76 -0.68
CA LEU A 105 1.97 6.94 -1.12
C LEU A 105 1.34 7.47 -2.41
N ALA A 106 1.15 8.80 -2.53
CA ALA A 106 0.64 9.42 -3.76
C ALA A 106 1.50 9.08 -4.98
N LYS A 107 2.83 9.15 -4.82
CA LYS A 107 3.78 8.80 -5.90
C LYS A 107 3.78 7.31 -6.20
N ALA A 108 3.77 6.45 -5.19
CA ALA A 108 3.71 5.00 -5.36
C ALA A 108 2.45 4.56 -6.14
N LEU A 109 1.33 5.24 -5.89
CA LEU A 109 0.06 5.05 -6.59
C LEU A 109 -0.04 5.80 -7.93
N ARG A 110 0.96 6.63 -8.27
CA ARG A 110 0.97 7.52 -9.45
C ARG A 110 -0.28 8.40 -9.53
N LEU A 111 -0.74 8.91 -8.38
CA LEU A 111 -1.87 9.83 -8.33
C LEU A 111 -1.50 11.18 -8.93
N ASP A 112 -2.47 11.88 -9.50
CA ASP A 112 -2.30 13.27 -9.92
C ASP A 112 -2.13 14.18 -8.70
N THR A 113 -0.92 14.73 -8.55
CA THR A 113 -0.59 15.74 -7.54
C THR A 113 -0.34 17.13 -8.14
N THR A 114 -0.69 17.33 -9.41
CA THR A 114 -0.55 18.63 -10.10
C THR A 114 -1.80 19.48 -9.93
N SER A 115 -2.96 18.85 -9.80
CA SER A 115 -4.23 19.52 -9.54
C SER A 115 -4.35 19.99 -8.09
N TYR A 116 -4.75 21.25 -7.90
CA TYR A 116 -5.14 21.75 -6.59
C TYR A 116 -6.47 21.11 -6.15
N ILE A 117 -6.49 20.55 -4.93
CA ILE A 117 -7.67 19.93 -4.34
C ILE A 117 -7.95 20.67 -3.02
N PRO A 118 -9.06 21.42 -2.92
CA PRO A 118 -9.42 22.10 -1.67
C PRO A 118 -9.56 21.12 -0.52
N LEU A 119 -8.72 21.28 0.51
CA LEU A 119 -8.81 20.50 1.75
C LEU A 119 -9.75 21.19 2.74
N THR A 120 -10.64 20.42 3.37
CA THR A 120 -11.60 20.91 4.37
C THR A 120 -11.13 20.74 5.81
N PHE A 121 -9.86 20.36 6.02
CA PHE A 121 -9.28 20.21 7.35
C PHE A 121 -9.08 21.55 8.05
N THR A 122 -9.28 21.57 9.37
CA THR A 122 -9.13 22.78 10.21
C THR A 122 -7.71 23.34 10.21
N ASP A 123 -6.72 22.48 9.97
CA ASP A 123 -5.29 22.80 9.89
C ASP A 123 -4.77 22.91 8.45
N ALA A 124 -5.65 22.90 7.44
CA ALA A 124 -5.25 22.91 6.02
C ALA A 124 -4.34 24.09 5.65
N ARG A 125 -4.53 25.25 6.30
CA ARG A 125 -3.69 26.45 6.09
C ARG A 125 -2.24 26.30 6.57
N TYR A 126 -1.94 25.29 7.37
CA TYR A 126 -0.59 25.01 7.89
C TYR A 126 0.11 23.89 7.12
N ILE A 127 -0.57 23.28 6.14
CA ILE A 127 0.02 22.26 5.28
C ILE A 127 0.94 22.96 4.27
N PRO A 128 2.23 22.61 4.21
CA PRO A 128 3.16 23.25 3.30
C PRO A 128 2.90 22.81 1.84
N GLU A 129 3.16 23.73 0.90
CA GLU A 129 2.87 23.57 -0.52
C GLU A 129 3.40 22.26 -1.12
N TRP A 130 4.61 21.86 -0.75
CA TRP A 130 5.26 20.64 -1.26
C TRP A 130 4.50 19.34 -0.95
N SER A 131 3.61 19.36 0.06
CA SER A 131 2.83 18.21 0.50
C SER A 131 1.33 18.35 0.24
N TYR A 132 0.85 19.57 0.00
CA TYR A 132 -0.58 19.89 -0.05
C TYR A 132 -1.34 19.07 -1.09
N ASN A 133 -0.90 19.09 -2.34
CA ASN A 133 -1.59 18.36 -3.41
C ASN A 133 -1.47 16.84 -3.25
N ALA A 134 -0.37 16.34 -2.68
CA ALA A 134 -0.23 14.92 -2.39
C ALA A 134 -1.22 14.46 -1.32
N ILE A 135 -1.40 15.26 -0.25
CA ILE A 135 -2.43 15.03 0.77
C ILE A 135 -3.82 15.06 0.14
N GLY A 136 -4.12 16.06 -0.69
CA GLY A 136 -5.36 16.12 -1.45
C GLY A 136 -5.61 14.89 -2.30
N ALA A 137 -4.58 14.39 -2.98
CA ALA A 137 -4.67 13.21 -3.85
C ALA A 137 -4.98 11.93 -3.06
N VAL A 138 -4.26 11.65 -1.96
CA VAL A 138 -4.51 10.44 -1.15
C VAL A 138 -5.84 10.48 -0.40
N VAL A 139 -6.30 11.68 0.00
CA VAL A 139 -7.63 11.88 0.59
C VAL A 139 -8.72 11.66 -0.44
N LYS A 140 -8.59 12.25 -1.65
CA LYS A 140 -9.53 12.04 -2.76
C LYS A 140 -9.57 10.59 -3.22
N TYR A 141 -8.42 9.91 -3.25
CA TYR A 141 -8.32 8.48 -3.55
C TYR A 141 -8.97 7.60 -2.46
N GLY A 142 -9.10 8.13 -1.24
CA GLY A 142 -9.74 7.48 -0.12
C GLY A 142 -8.85 6.51 0.65
N CYS A 143 -7.53 6.67 0.56
CA CYS A 143 -6.57 5.87 1.33
C CYS A 143 -6.00 6.60 2.55
N MET A 144 -6.25 7.89 2.72
CA MET A 144 -5.95 8.61 3.95
C MET A 144 -7.11 9.54 4.33
N SER A 145 -7.24 9.82 5.62
CA SER A 145 -8.25 10.72 6.20
C SER A 145 -7.65 11.51 7.37
N GLY A 146 -8.40 12.51 7.86
CA GLY A 146 -8.08 13.22 9.11
C GLY A 146 -8.28 12.35 10.34
N LEU A 147 -7.90 12.86 11.51
CA LEU A 147 -7.90 12.08 12.77
C LEU A 147 -9.24 12.09 13.53
N GLY A 148 -10.28 12.71 12.96
CA GLY A 148 -11.63 12.76 13.52
C GLY A 148 -11.94 14.03 14.33
N ASP A 149 -10.92 14.80 14.70
CA ASP A 149 -11.04 16.14 15.33
C ASP A 149 -11.17 17.28 14.30
N GLY A 150 -11.33 16.93 13.02
CA GLY A 150 -11.38 17.86 11.88
C GLY A 150 -10.00 18.23 11.31
N SER A 151 -8.90 17.77 11.92
CA SER A 151 -7.54 18.05 11.45
C SER A 151 -6.93 16.89 10.65
N PHE A 152 -5.92 17.20 9.81
CA PHE A 152 -5.08 16.20 9.15
C PHE A 152 -3.84 15.83 9.98
N GLN A 153 -3.30 16.79 10.73
CA GLN A 153 -2.04 16.74 11.47
C GLN A 153 -0.83 16.37 10.59
N PRO A 154 -0.41 17.25 9.65
CA PRO A 154 0.61 16.91 8.66
C PRO A 154 1.98 16.55 9.28
N THR A 155 2.34 17.18 10.40
CA THR A 155 3.63 16.98 11.08
C THR A 155 3.61 15.89 12.16
N ALA A 156 2.43 15.34 12.49
CA ALA A 156 2.36 14.23 13.44
C ALA A 156 3.01 12.97 12.86
N LEU A 157 3.62 12.17 13.74
CA LEU A 157 4.26 10.92 13.37
C LEU A 157 3.22 9.89 12.94
N CYS A 158 3.56 9.09 11.93
CA CYS A 158 2.70 8.02 11.45
C CYS A 158 2.90 6.76 12.28
N SER A 159 1.84 6.25 12.89
CA SER A 159 1.89 4.97 13.60
C SER A 159 1.84 3.78 12.65
N LYS A 160 2.29 2.62 13.10
CA LYS A 160 2.24 1.37 12.34
C LYS A 160 0.81 0.99 11.93
N ALA A 161 -0.17 1.26 12.79
CA ALA A 161 -1.59 1.09 12.49
C ALA A 161 -2.07 2.03 11.39
N GLN A 162 -1.70 3.32 11.44
CA GLN A 162 -2.06 4.27 10.38
C GLN A 162 -1.46 3.85 9.03
N ALA A 163 -0.19 3.40 9.03
CA ALA A 163 0.47 2.89 7.83
C ALA A 163 -0.22 1.64 7.28
N ALA A 164 -0.61 0.69 8.14
CA ALA A 164 -1.36 -0.48 7.72
C ALA A 164 -2.71 -0.08 7.08
N VAL A 165 -3.48 0.77 7.75
CA VAL A 165 -4.81 1.18 7.26
C VAL A 165 -4.73 1.90 5.92
N MET A 166 -3.80 2.85 5.76
CA MET A 166 -3.70 3.58 4.49
C MET A 166 -3.26 2.69 3.33
N LEU A 167 -2.40 1.70 3.58
CA LEU A 167 -1.94 0.77 2.55
C LEU A 167 -2.98 -0.29 2.22
N ASP A 168 -3.72 -0.79 3.20
CA ASP A 168 -4.84 -1.72 2.96
C ASP A 168 -5.91 -1.05 2.11
N LEU A 169 -6.36 0.15 2.50
CA LEU A 169 -7.32 0.95 1.71
C LEU A 169 -6.80 1.24 0.30
N ALA A 170 -5.52 1.61 0.15
CA ALA A 170 -4.93 1.84 -1.15
C ALA A 170 -4.94 0.58 -2.04
N ARG A 171 -4.66 -0.60 -1.46
CA ARG A 171 -4.69 -1.88 -2.19
C ARG A 171 -6.11 -2.29 -2.56
N GLU A 172 -7.09 -2.08 -1.70
CA GLU A 172 -8.50 -2.29 -2.01
C GLU A 172 -8.97 -1.41 -3.16
N LYS A 173 -8.62 -0.11 -3.15
CA LYS A 173 -8.99 0.83 -4.21
C LYS A 173 -8.30 0.53 -5.55
N LYS A 174 -7.09 -0.02 -5.52
CA LYS A 174 -6.33 -0.40 -6.73
C LYS A 174 -6.75 -1.77 -7.29
N ALA A 175 -7.47 -2.58 -6.52
CA ALA A 175 -7.86 -3.92 -6.93
C ALA A 175 -8.74 -3.90 -8.19
N TRP A 176 -8.50 -4.84 -9.11
CA TRP A 176 -9.41 -5.06 -10.23
C TRP A 176 -10.59 -5.92 -9.77
N VAL A 177 -11.79 -5.33 -9.77
CA VAL A 177 -13.01 -6.01 -9.33
C VAL A 177 -13.81 -6.49 -10.55
N ILE A 178 -13.98 -7.80 -10.66
CA ILE A 178 -14.78 -8.45 -11.70
C ILE A 178 -16.17 -8.73 -11.14
N THR A 179 -17.17 -8.03 -11.65
CA THR A 179 -18.55 -8.08 -11.13
C THR A 179 -19.56 -8.73 -12.08
N GLN A 180 -19.10 -9.21 -13.24
CA GLN A 180 -19.97 -9.83 -14.25
C GLN A 180 -19.38 -11.17 -14.70
N PRO A 181 -20.21 -12.16 -15.07
CA PRO A 181 -19.75 -13.37 -15.73
C PRO A 181 -19.10 -13.03 -17.08
N GLY A 182 -18.14 -13.83 -17.51
CA GLY A 182 -17.48 -13.62 -18.80
C GLY A 182 -16.06 -14.14 -18.89
N LEU A 183 -15.45 -13.96 -20.06
CA LEU A 183 -14.07 -14.32 -20.33
C LEU A 183 -13.17 -13.08 -20.19
N TYR A 184 -12.11 -13.21 -19.40
CA TYR A 184 -11.18 -12.15 -19.05
C TYR A 184 -9.74 -12.60 -19.31
N GLY A 185 -8.93 -11.69 -19.86
CA GLY A 185 -7.53 -11.94 -20.23
C GLY A 185 -7.32 -12.24 -21.72
N PRO A 186 -6.08 -12.18 -22.20
CA PRO A 186 -5.78 -12.17 -23.63
C PRO A 186 -5.91 -13.55 -24.28
N ASP A 187 -6.21 -13.59 -25.57
CA ASP A 187 -6.30 -14.85 -26.33
C ASP A 187 -4.95 -15.56 -26.49
N SER A 188 -3.85 -14.81 -26.48
CA SER A 188 -2.47 -15.31 -26.54
C SER A 188 -1.53 -14.47 -25.69
N GLY A 189 -0.36 -15.02 -25.33
CA GLY A 189 0.60 -14.37 -24.43
C GLY A 189 0.13 -14.38 -22.97
N MET A 190 0.81 -13.60 -22.11
CA MET A 190 0.47 -13.42 -20.70
C MET A 190 0.30 -11.93 -20.40
N ALA A 191 -0.80 -11.57 -19.73
CA ALA A 191 -1.01 -10.22 -19.19
C ALA A 191 -0.67 -10.16 -17.70
N THR A 192 0.05 -9.12 -17.28
CA THR A 192 0.34 -8.88 -15.86
C THR A 192 -0.68 -7.94 -15.24
N ILE A 193 -1.21 -8.31 -14.08
CA ILE A 193 -2.11 -7.48 -13.27
C ILE A 193 -1.35 -7.04 -12.01
N ASP A 194 -0.97 -5.76 -11.96
CA ASP A 194 -0.17 -5.16 -10.87
C ASP A 194 -1.03 -4.73 -9.67
N SER A 195 -1.99 -5.58 -9.29
CA SER A 195 -2.89 -5.37 -8.16
C SER A 195 -3.52 -6.69 -7.70
N ASN A 196 -4.38 -6.62 -6.68
CA ASN A 196 -5.26 -7.73 -6.34
C ASN A 196 -6.37 -7.86 -7.40
N VAL A 197 -6.85 -9.08 -7.62
CA VAL A 197 -8.06 -9.36 -8.39
C VAL A 197 -9.15 -9.83 -7.45
N VAL A 198 -10.32 -9.19 -7.49
CA VAL A 198 -11.48 -9.57 -6.68
C VAL A 198 -12.60 -10.05 -7.61
N ILE A 199 -13.01 -11.30 -7.49
CA ILE A 199 -14.08 -11.89 -8.30
C ILE A 199 -15.37 -11.88 -7.48
N LYS A 200 -16.39 -11.16 -7.96
CA LYS A 200 -17.70 -10.99 -7.31
C LYS A 200 -18.87 -11.54 -8.12
N ALA A 201 -18.60 -12.30 -9.17
CA ALA A 201 -19.63 -12.95 -9.99
C ALA A 201 -19.25 -14.40 -10.30
N PRO A 202 -20.23 -15.33 -10.30
CA PRO A 202 -20.04 -16.67 -10.84
C PRO A 202 -19.90 -16.61 -12.36
N GLY A 203 -19.40 -17.68 -12.99
CA GLY A 203 -19.26 -17.78 -14.45
C GLY A 203 -18.10 -16.94 -15.01
N VAL A 204 -17.15 -16.53 -14.17
CA VAL A 204 -15.94 -15.85 -14.59
C VAL A 204 -14.91 -16.86 -15.09
N ILE A 205 -14.38 -16.64 -16.28
CA ILE A 205 -13.24 -17.37 -16.84
C ILE A 205 -12.08 -16.38 -16.94
N LEU A 206 -11.10 -16.51 -16.06
CA LEU A 206 -9.86 -15.73 -16.14
C LEU A 206 -8.79 -16.58 -16.83
N LYS A 207 -8.15 -16.04 -17.88
CA LYS A 207 -7.12 -16.76 -18.62
C LYS A 207 -5.86 -15.94 -18.87
N ASN A 208 -4.74 -16.64 -19.01
CA ASN A 208 -3.49 -16.08 -19.54
C ASN A 208 -3.01 -14.83 -18.78
N THR A 209 -3.03 -14.89 -17.45
CA THR A 209 -2.72 -13.74 -16.59
C THR A 209 -1.77 -14.12 -15.45
N THR A 210 -0.87 -13.20 -15.12
CA THR A 210 -0.10 -13.22 -13.88
C THR A 210 -0.64 -12.13 -12.97
N ILE A 211 -1.22 -12.51 -11.84
CA ILE A 211 -1.69 -11.60 -10.79
C ILE A 211 -0.54 -11.40 -9.82
N GLN A 212 0.00 -10.19 -9.74
CA GLN A 212 1.06 -9.86 -8.78
C GLN A 212 0.53 -9.87 -7.34
N GLY A 213 -0.74 -9.54 -7.15
CA GLY A 213 -1.37 -9.57 -5.84
C GLY A 213 -2.14 -10.83 -5.51
N CYS A 214 -3.11 -10.66 -4.62
CA CYS A 214 -4.01 -11.72 -4.20
C CYS A 214 -5.10 -11.96 -5.24
N LEU A 215 -5.52 -13.20 -5.38
CA LEU A 215 -6.81 -13.53 -5.98
C LEU A 215 -7.82 -13.69 -4.85
N ILE A 216 -8.90 -12.90 -4.87
CA ILE A 216 -9.88 -12.82 -3.80
C ILE A 216 -11.25 -13.22 -4.36
N TYR A 217 -11.82 -14.30 -3.85
CA TYR A 217 -13.21 -14.64 -4.07
C TYR A 217 -14.07 -13.80 -3.13
N GLY A 218 -14.90 -12.93 -3.71
CA GLY A 218 -15.82 -12.07 -2.96
C GLY A 218 -16.93 -12.89 -2.29
N ILE A 219 -17.63 -12.24 -1.37
CA ILE A 219 -18.70 -12.84 -0.56
C ILE A 219 -19.67 -13.65 -1.43
N GLY A 220 -19.82 -14.94 -1.10
CA GLY A 220 -20.74 -15.86 -1.76
C GLY A 220 -20.25 -16.47 -3.07
N ILE A 221 -19.03 -16.14 -3.52
CA ILE A 221 -18.41 -16.79 -4.68
C ILE A 221 -17.63 -18.01 -4.24
N ARG A 222 -17.94 -19.15 -4.86
CA ARG A 222 -17.22 -20.41 -4.65
C ARG A 222 -16.23 -20.66 -5.78
N GLU A 223 -15.16 -21.39 -5.49
CA GLU A 223 -14.12 -21.71 -6.48
C GLU A 223 -14.68 -22.46 -7.70
N ASP A 224 -15.65 -23.37 -7.50
CA ASP A 224 -16.29 -24.15 -8.58
C ASP A 224 -17.06 -23.29 -9.59
N GLN A 225 -17.35 -22.04 -9.24
CA GLN A 225 -18.06 -21.09 -10.09
C GLN A 225 -17.14 -20.23 -10.96
N VAL A 226 -15.81 -20.38 -10.82
CA VAL A 226 -14.80 -19.59 -11.52
C VAL A 226 -13.82 -20.52 -12.20
N THR A 227 -13.53 -20.29 -13.48
CA THR A 227 -12.53 -21.06 -14.22
C THR A 227 -11.24 -20.25 -14.38
N LEU A 228 -10.13 -20.78 -13.87
CA LEU A 228 -8.79 -20.22 -14.10
C LEU A 228 -8.07 -21.05 -15.18
N ARG A 229 -7.61 -20.41 -16.26
CA ARG A 229 -6.89 -21.07 -17.37
C ARG A 229 -5.53 -20.42 -17.59
N ASN A 230 -4.45 -21.11 -17.25
CA ASN A 230 -3.10 -20.53 -17.34
C ASN A 230 -3.01 -19.18 -16.57
N VAL A 231 -3.46 -19.20 -15.31
CA VAL A 231 -3.39 -18.07 -14.38
C VAL A 231 -2.33 -18.37 -13.33
N GLN A 232 -1.43 -17.42 -13.11
CA GLN A 232 -0.45 -17.45 -12.04
C GLN A 232 -0.82 -16.40 -10.99
N VAL A 233 -0.86 -16.78 -9.72
CA VAL A 233 -1.13 -15.86 -8.60
C VAL A 233 0.12 -15.82 -7.73
N MET A 234 0.71 -14.64 -7.57
CA MET A 234 1.92 -14.45 -6.78
C MET A 234 1.62 -14.26 -5.29
N GLY A 235 0.45 -13.72 -4.95
CA GLY A 235 -0.05 -13.62 -3.59
C GLY A 235 -0.94 -14.79 -3.18
N PRO A 236 -1.46 -14.77 -1.94
CA PRO A 236 -2.45 -15.75 -1.48
C PRO A 236 -3.75 -15.73 -2.29
N VAL A 237 -4.40 -16.88 -2.36
CA VAL A 237 -5.80 -16.99 -2.79
C VAL A 237 -6.67 -16.93 -1.54
N LEU A 238 -7.62 -15.98 -1.50
CA LEU A 238 -8.41 -15.64 -0.32
C LEU A 238 -9.92 -15.72 -0.60
N HIS A 239 -10.70 -15.89 0.47
CA HIS A 239 -12.16 -15.92 0.45
C HIS A 239 -12.71 -14.91 1.45
N GLN A 240 -13.73 -14.16 1.03
CA GLN A 240 -14.46 -13.20 1.88
C GLN A 240 -15.81 -13.74 2.34
#